data_AF-A0A914RGY6-F1
#
_entry.id   AF-A0A914RGY6-F1
#
_cell.length_a   1.000
_cell.length_b   1.000
_cell.length_c   1.000
_cell.angle_alpha   90.00
_cell.angle_beta   90.00
_cell.angle_gamma   90.00
#
_symmetry.space_group_name_H-M   'P 1'
#
loop_
_entity.id
_entity.type
_entity.pdbx_description
1 polymer ?
#
loop_
_entity_poly.entity_id
_entity_poly.type
_entity_poly.pdbx_seq_one_letter_code
_entity_poly.pdbx_strand_id
1 'polypeptide(L)'
;MGVFICFRPSFKYYSMWVSLAGALLCISLFISLNEECVLSDVNWGSSTQAHSYKNALQAMMKLANTEEHVKNYRPQLLVLTGNPAARPSLVDFVYNITKGSSLMICGYVVPFSLSFCCFQVSGLGKLRPNILIVGFKANWHSQGVDALNEINDYFGVIQCVAEIFNA
;
A
#
# COMPACT_ATOMS: atom_id res chain seq x y z
N MET A 1 27.44 -23.19 -11.01
CA MET A 1 27.35 -24.41 -11.82
C MET A 1 26.00 -25.03 -11.52
N GLY A 2 25.02 -24.82 -12.42
CA GLY A 2 23.60 -25.04 -12.14
C GLY A 2 23.26 -26.51 -11.97
N VAL A 3 22.57 -26.84 -10.88
CA VAL A 3 21.91 -28.13 -10.68
C VAL A 3 20.76 -28.20 -11.68
N PHE A 4 21.04 -28.75 -12.87
CA PHE A 4 19.99 -29.22 -13.77
C PHE A 4 19.32 -30.40 -13.10
N ILE A 5 18.05 -30.19 -12.76
CA ILE A 5 17.14 -31.19 -12.20
C ILE A 5 17.01 -32.29 -13.28
N CYS A 6 17.73 -33.40 -13.12
CA CYS A 6 17.77 -34.47 -14.11
C CYS A 6 16.47 -35.29 -14.11
N PHE A 7 15.44 -34.80 -14.78
CA PHE A 7 14.32 -35.63 -15.20
C PHE A 7 14.76 -36.47 -16.41
N ARG A 8 15.09 -37.76 -16.20
CA ARG A 8 15.36 -38.74 -17.26
C ARG A 8 14.21 -39.74 -17.37
N PRO A 9 13.18 -39.48 -18.20
CA PRO A 9 12.11 -40.45 -18.42
C PRO A 9 12.67 -41.63 -19.23
N SER A 10 12.86 -42.78 -18.58
CA SER A 10 13.39 -44.00 -19.21
C SER A 10 12.27 -44.93 -19.72
N PHE A 11 11.18 -44.35 -20.24
CA PHE A 11 10.03 -45.10 -20.79
C PHE A 11 10.13 -45.15 -22.33
N LYS A 12 10.05 -46.35 -22.91
CA LYS A 12 10.38 -46.60 -24.32
C LYS A 12 9.51 -45.84 -25.35
N TYR A 13 8.31 -45.40 -24.96
CA TYR A 13 7.36 -44.67 -25.80
C TYR A 13 7.16 -43.20 -25.40
N TYR A 14 7.98 -42.67 -24.49
CA TYR A 14 7.89 -41.28 -24.10
C TYR A 14 8.57 -40.39 -25.15
N SER A 15 7.81 -39.50 -25.77
CA SER A 15 8.30 -38.47 -26.67
C SER A 15 7.73 -37.12 -26.24
N MET A 16 8.60 -36.12 -26.13
CA MET A 16 8.22 -34.75 -25.75
C MET A 16 7.17 -34.17 -26.71
N TRP A 17 7.22 -34.55 -27.99
CA TRP A 17 6.26 -34.15 -29.02
C TRP A 17 4.88 -34.79 -28.82
N VAL A 18 4.85 -36.04 -28.37
CA VAL A 18 3.58 -36.74 -28.08
C VAL A 18 2.93 -36.13 -26.83
N SER A 19 3.72 -35.77 -25.81
CA SER A 19 3.23 -35.04 -24.64
C SER A 19 2.72 -33.64 -24.99
N LEU A 20 3.42 -32.92 -25.87
CA LEU A 20 3.00 -31.59 -26.32
C LEU A 20 1.71 -31.66 -27.15
N ALA A 21 1.60 -32.62 -28.07
CA ALA A 21 0.38 -32.85 -28.84
C ALA A 21 -0.81 -33.22 -27.94
N GLY A 22 -0.60 -34.09 -26.95
CA GLY A 22 -1.61 -34.44 -25.96
C GLY A 22 -2.05 -33.25 -25.10
N ALA A 23 -1.11 -32.40 -24.67
CA ALA A 23 -1.41 -31.20 -23.90
C ALA A 23 -2.27 -30.20 -24.70
N LEU A 24 -1.93 -29.98 -25.98
CA LEU A 24 -2.70 -29.10 -26.87
C LEU A 24 -4.12 -29.65 -27.12
N LEU A 25 -4.24 -30.96 -27.32
CA LEU A 25 -5.54 -31.63 -27.49
C LEU A 25 -6.40 -31.45 -26.23
N CYS A 26 -5.86 -31.71 -25.04
CA CYS A 26 -6.57 -31.51 -23.78
C CYS A 26 -7.01 -30.06 -23.57
N ILE A 27 -6.17 -29.07 -23.90
CA ILE A 27 -6.52 -27.65 -23.79
C ILE A 27 -7.64 -27.29 -24.77
N SER A 28 -7.59 -27.79 -26.02
CA SER A 28 -8.64 -27.54 -27.00
C SER A 28 -9.99 -28.10 -26.57
N LEU A 29 -10.02 -29.33 -26.02
CA LEU A 29 -11.24 -29.93 -25.47
C LEU A 29 -11.75 -29.14 -24.26
N PHE A 30 -10.86 -28.72 -23.37
CA PHE A 30 -11.23 -27.92 -22.22
C PHE A 30 -11.88 -26.60 -22.64
N ILE A 31 -11.35 -25.91 -23.66
CA ILE A 31 -11.94 -24.65 -24.14
C ILE A 31 -13.29 -24.89 -24.81
N SER A 32 -13.43 -25.93 -25.66
CA SER A 32 -14.69 -26.25 -26.33
C SER A 32 -15.80 -26.70 -25.38
N LEU A 33 -15.46 -27.31 -24.24
CA LEU A 33 -16.44 -27.74 -23.22
C LEU A 33 -16.86 -26.63 -22.26
N ASN A 34 -16.13 -25.51 -22.23
CA ASN A 34 -16.30 -24.44 -21.24
C ASN A 34 -16.83 -23.13 -21.84
N GLU A 35 -17.47 -23.13 -23.02
CA GLU A 35 -18.12 -21.93 -23.59
C GLU A 35 -19.16 -21.30 -22.63
N GLU A 36 -19.69 -22.07 -21.68
CA GLU A 36 -20.61 -21.60 -20.63
C GLU A 36 -19.91 -21.21 -19.31
N CYS A 37 -18.67 -21.65 -19.06
CA CYS A 37 -17.92 -21.34 -17.84
C CYS A 37 -17.13 -20.02 -17.90
N VAL A 38 -17.02 -19.38 -19.06
CA VAL A 38 -16.33 -18.09 -19.22
C VAL A 38 -17.17 -16.90 -18.73
N LEU A 39 -18.50 -17.07 -18.59
CA LEU A 39 -19.44 -15.97 -18.34
C LEU A 39 -20.07 -15.95 -16.94
N SER A 40 -19.70 -16.86 -16.06
CA SER A 40 -20.06 -16.71 -14.65
C SER A 40 -18.89 -16.04 -13.93
N ASP A 41 -19.06 -14.74 -13.65
CA ASP A 41 -18.18 -13.93 -12.79
C ASP A 41 -18.25 -14.42 -11.34
N VAL A 42 -17.87 -15.68 -11.10
CA VAL A 42 -17.76 -16.23 -9.77
C VAL A 42 -16.35 -15.91 -9.29
N ASN A 43 -16.25 -14.76 -8.62
CA ASN A 43 -15.05 -14.25 -7.97
C ASN A 43 -14.62 -15.15 -6.79
N TRP A 44 -14.09 -16.35 -7.08
CA TRP A 44 -13.41 -17.20 -6.10
C TRP A 44 -12.03 -16.67 -5.70
N GLY A 45 -11.75 -15.39 -5.99
CA GLY A 45 -10.44 -14.78 -5.84
C GLY A 45 -9.51 -15.18 -6.99
N SER A 46 -8.93 -14.18 -7.66
CA SER A 46 -7.91 -14.46 -8.67
C SER A 46 -6.62 -14.97 -8.01
N SER A 47 -6.07 -16.08 -8.50
CA SER A 47 -4.77 -16.60 -8.06
C SER A 47 -3.65 -15.55 -8.22
N THR A 48 -3.79 -14.61 -9.15
CA THR A 48 -2.85 -13.50 -9.33
C THR A 48 -2.96 -12.44 -8.22
N GLN A 49 -4.18 -12.18 -7.71
CA GLN A 49 -4.39 -11.28 -6.57
C GLN A 49 -3.82 -11.88 -5.29
N ALA A 50 -4.04 -13.18 -5.06
CA ALA A 50 -3.48 -13.89 -3.91
C ALA A 50 -1.94 -13.93 -3.94
N HIS A 51 -1.35 -14.10 -5.12
CA HIS A 51 0.10 -14.05 -5.29
C HIS A 51 0.66 -12.64 -5.04
N SER A 52 -0.02 -11.60 -5.53
CA SER A 52 0.37 -10.20 -5.33
C SER A 52 0.38 -9.82 -3.84
N TYR A 53 -0.63 -10.23 -3.08
CA TYR A 53 -0.68 -10.01 -1.64
C TYR A 53 0.47 -10.72 -0.90
N LYS A 54 0.75 -11.99 -1.23
CA LYS A 54 1.86 -12.73 -0.61
C LYS A 54 3.22 -12.10 -0.93
N ASN A 55 3.40 -11.61 -2.16
CA ASN A 55 4.63 -10.92 -2.56
C ASN A 55 4.80 -9.61 -1.77
N ALA A 56 3.73 -8.82 -1.63
CA ALA A 56 3.74 -7.60 -0.82
C ALA A 56 4.05 -7.91 0.66
N LEU A 57 3.41 -8.91 1.25
CA LEU A 57 3.65 -9.31 2.64
C LEU A 57 5.09 -9.78 2.87
N GLN A 58 5.64 -10.61 1.97
CA GLN A 58 7.04 -11.05 2.07
C GLN A 58 8.01 -9.88 1.90
N ALA A 59 7.72 -8.93 1.01
CA ALA A 59 8.52 -7.71 0.86
C ALA A 59 8.49 -6.87 2.14
N MET A 60 7.32 -6.73 2.78
CA MET A 60 7.15 -6.05 4.05
C MET A 60 7.95 -6.70 5.19
N MET A 61 7.89 -8.03 5.30
CA MET A 61 8.67 -8.77 6.31
C MET A 61 10.18 -8.64 6.08
N LYS A 62 10.63 -8.67 4.82
CA LYS A 62 12.04 -8.42 4.48
C LYS A 62 12.46 -6.99 4.85
N LEU A 63 11.60 -6.02 4.60
CA LEU A 63 11.86 -4.63 4.94
C LEU A 63 11.93 -4.42 6.46
N ALA A 64 11.12 -5.13 7.25
CA ALA A 64 11.16 -5.09 8.71
C ALA A 64 12.52 -5.55 9.28
N ASN A 65 13.11 -6.59 8.70
CA ASN A 65 14.38 -7.18 9.17
C ASN A 65 15.64 -6.53 8.58
N THR A 66 15.51 -5.59 7.64
CA THR A 66 16.67 -4.91 7.05
C THR A 66 17.21 -3.88 8.04
N GLU A 67 18.52 -3.80 8.27
CA GLU A 67 19.10 -2.78 9.17
C GLU A 67 18.91 -1.36 8.60
N GLU A 68 18.66 -0.40 9.48
CA GLU A 68 18.58 1.01 9.08
C GLU A 68 19.99 1.59 9.00
N HIS A 69 20.42 1.95 7.79
CA HIS A 69 21.70 2.61 7.59
C HIS A 69 21.51 4.12 7.58
N VAL A 70 22.37 4.85 8.30
CA VAL A 70 22.40 6.33 8.36
C VAL A 70 22.51 7.02 6.99
N LYS A 71 22.92 6.29 5.94
CA LYS A 71 23.04 6.79 4.56
C LYS A 71 21.79 6.57 3.70
N ASN A 72 20.75 5.92 4.22
CA ASN A 72 19.57 5.53 3.46
C ASN A 72 18.30 6.10 4.11
N TYR A 73 18.27 7.41 4.32
CA TYR A 73 17.06 8.09 4.80
C TYR A 73 15.97 8.00 3.73
N ARG A 74 14.80 7.47 4.11
CA ARG A 74 13.62 7.42 3.24
C ARG A 74 12.51 8.27 3.86
N PRO A 75 12.14 9.40 3.24
CA PRO A 75 11.06 10.21 3.75
C PRO A 75 9.75 9.45 3.55
N GLN A 76 8.97 9.30 4.62
CA GLN A 76 7.63 8.73 4.60
C GLN A 76 6.69 9.79 5.15
N LEU A 77 5.78 10.28 4.31
CA LEU A 77 5.06 11.52 4.57
C LEU A 77 3.61 11.19 4.96
N LEU A 78 3.21 11.68 6.13
CA LEU A 78 1.81 11.77 6.52
C LEU A 78 1.33 13.20 6.24
N VAL A 79 0.28 13.32 5.42
CA VAL A 79 -0.20 14.59 4.92
C VAL A 79 -1.63 14.81 5.40
N LEU A 80 -1.84 15.81 6.26
CA LEU A 80 -3.17 16.16 6.76
C LEU A 80 -3.88 17.07 5.74
N THR A 81 -4.31 16.48 4.63
CA THR A 81 -4.99 17.19 3.53
C THR A 81 -6.45 17.48 3.85
N GLY A 82 -7.04 16.65 4.72
CA GLY A 82 -8.48 16.45 4.74
C GLY A 82 -8.97 15.86 3.42
N ASN A 83 -10.03 16.40 2.83
CA ASN A 83 -10.44 15.99 1.48
C ASN A 83 -9.33 16.36 0.46
N PRO A 84 -8.66 15.38 -0.18
CA PRO A 84 -7.57 15.66 -1.11
C PRO A 84 -8.06 16.43 -2.35
N ALA A 85 -9.33 16.22 -2.76
CA ALA A 85 -9.93 16.97 -3.88
C ALA A 85 -10.17 18.44 -3.55
N ALA A 86 -10.31 18.79 -2.27
CA ALA A 86 -10.50 20.17 -1.83
C ALA A 86 -9.18 20.96 -1.77
N ARG A 87 -8.04 20.27 -1.67
CA ARG A 87 -6.70 20.89 -1.54
C ARG A 87 -5.65 20.17 -2.41
N PRO A 88 -5.80 20.17 -3.75
CA PRO A 88 -4.88 19.49 -4.65
C PRO A 88 -3.46 20.06 -4.61
N SER A 89 -3.32 21.37 -4.38
CA SER A 89 -2.01 22.04 -4.30
C SER A 89 -1.08 21.46 -3.25
N LEU A 90 -1.64 21.01 -2.12
CA LEU A 90 -0.88 20.41 -1.04
C LEU A 90 -0.46 18.98 -1.41
N VAL A 91 -1.36 18.22 -2.05
CA VAL A 91 -1.07 16.88 -2.57
C VAL A 91 0.04 16.93 -3.62
N ASP A 92 -0.05 17.85 -4.58
CA ASP A 92 0.95 18.04 -5.64
C ASP A 92 2.31 18.46 -5.08
N PHE A 93 2.31 19.33 -4.06
CA PHE A 93 3.54 19.70 -3.36
C PHE A 93 4.22 18.47 -2.73
N VAL A 94 3.45 17.64 -2.02
CA VAL A 94 4.00 16.41 -1.42
C VAL A 94 4.42 15.40 -2.48
N TYR A 95 3.67 15.30 -3.57
CA TYR A 95 4.01 14.45 -4.70
C TYR A 95 5.34 14.87 -5.33
N ASN A 96 5.60 16.18 -5.45
CA ASN A 96 6.88 16.70 -5.93
C ASN A 96 8.06 16.37 -5.01
N ILE A 97 7.84 16.27 -3.69
CA ILE A 97 8.85 15.84 -2.72
C ILE A 97 9.14 14.35 -2.86
N THR A 98 8.09 13.52 -2.93
CA THR A 98 8.22 12.06 -2.92
C THR A 98 8.57 11.47 -4.28
N LYS A 99 8.24 12.16 -5.38
CA LYS A 99 8.37 11.69 -6.77
C LYS A 99 7.86 10.26 -6.98
N GLY A 100 6.82 9.86 -6.25
CA GLY A 100 6.27 8.51 -6.27
C GLY A 100 7.19 7.39 -5.75
N SER A 101 8.34 7.71 -5.17
CA SER A 101 9.32 6.72 -4.67
C SER A 101 9.18 6.43 -3.16
N SER A 102 8.38 7.23 -2.46
CA SER A 102 8.22 7.24 -1.01
C SER A 102 6.77 7.04 -0.62
N LEU A 103 6.55 6.51 0.60
CA LEU A 103 5.22 6.37 1.16
C LEU A 103 4.62 7.76 1.42
N MET A 104 3.42 7.99 0.90
CA MET A 104 2.61 9.17 1.16
C MET A 104 1.23 8.71 1.62
N ILE A 105 0.80 9.17 2.80
CA ILE A 105 -0.50 8.87 3.39
C ILE A 105 -1.27 10.19 3.52
N CYS A 106 -2.45 10.28 2.90
CA CYS A 106 -3.35 11.42 3.08
C CYS A 106 -4.30 11.14 4.25
N GLY A 107 -4.16 11.90 5.33
CA GLY A 107 -5.01 11.83 6.51
C GLY A 107 -6.14 12.85 6.47
N TYR A 108 -7.34 12.41 6.84
CA TYR A 108 -8.47 13.28 7.13
C TYR A 108 -8.87 13.16 8.59
N VAL A 109 -8.75 14.26 9.32
CA VAL A 109 -9.14 14.34 10.73
C VAL A 109 -10.60 14.77 10.79
N VAL A 110 -11.44 13.90 11.34
CA VAL A 110 -12.81 14.24 11.69
C VAL A 110 -12.81 14.65 13.16
N PRO A 111 -13.16 15.91 13.50
CA PRO A 111 -13.20 16.36 14.89
C PRO A 111 -14.33 15.63 15.62
N PHE A 112 -13.95 14.76 16.55
CA PHE A 112 -14.83 14.18 17.55
C PHE A 112 -14.16 14.40 18.91
N SER A 113 -14.96 14.61 19.96
CA SER A 113 -14.48 14.98 21.31
C SER A 113 -13.16 14.29 21.69
N LEU A 114 -12.17 15.12 22.01
CA LEU A 114 -10.74 14.88 21.96
C LEU A 114 -10.23 13.93 23.07
N SER A 115 -10.70 12.69 23.12
CA SER A 115 -10.19 11.73 24.10
C SER A 115 -9.23 10.70 23.52
N PHE A 116 -9.39 10.27 22.26
CA PHE A 116 -8.50 9.26 21.66
C PHE A 116 -8.50 9.38 20.13
N CYS A 117 -7.62 10.22 19.56
CA CYS A 117 -7.48 10.25 18.11
C CYS A 117 -6.78 8.97 17.63
N CYS A 118 -7.48 8.21 16.77
CA CYS A 118 -7.07 6.93 16.21
C CYS A 118 -5.95 7.09 15.15
N PHE A 119 -4.83 7.73 15.49
CA PHE A 119 -3.64 7.77 14.63
C PHE A 119 -2.62 6.66 14.95
N GLN A 120 -2.90 5.84 15.98
CA GLN A 120 -2.08 4.70 16.41
C GLN A 120 -1.91 3.61 15.33
N VAL A 121 -2.64 3.69 14.21
CA VAL A 121 -2.63 2.73 13.09
C VAL A 121 -1.60 3.09 12.01
N SER A 122 -0.79 4.14 12.20
CA SER A 122 0.08 4.68 11.14
C SER A 122 1.35 3.84 10.90
N GLY A 123 1.18 2.64 10.32
CA GLY A 123 2.23 1.91 9.61
C GLY A 123 2.63 0.56 10.20
N LEU A 124 2.70 -0.44 9.32
CA LEU A 124 3.16 -1.79 9.66
C LEU A 124 4.68 -1.90 9.50
N GLY A 125 5.39 -2.23 10.57
CA GLY A 125 6.85 -2.39 10.55
C GLY A 125 7.58 -1.09 10.20
N LYS A 126 8.43 -1.11 9.17
CA LYS A 126 9.20 0.05 8.70
C LYS A 126 8.44 1.00 7.78
N LEU A 127 7.19 0.71 7.41
CA LEU A 127 6.34 1.62 6.63
C LEU A 127 5.54 2.56 7.55
N ARG A 128 6.22 3.22 8.47
CA ARG A 128 5.63 4.27 9.31
C ARG A 128 6.03 5.63 8.77
N PRO A 129 5.09 6.58 8.61
CA PRO A 129 5.46 7.94 8.30
C PRO A 129 6.48 8.45 9.33
N ASN A 130 7.43 9.27 8.89
CA ASN A 130 8.42 9.96 9.74
C ASN A 130 8.39 11.49 9.55
N ILE A 131 7.62 12.00 8.59
CA ILE A 131 7.44 13.43 8.34
C ILE A 131 5.94 13.73 8.34
N LEU A 132 5.54 14.73 9.11
CA LEU A 132 4.20 15.31 9.06
C LEU A 132 4.17 16.53 8.14
N ILE A 133 3.20 16.59 7.23
CA ILE A 133 2.89 17.78 6.44
C ILE A 133 1.45 18.21 6.73
N VAL A 134 1.29 19.48 7.13
CA VAL A 134 -0.01 20.09 7.44
C VAL A 134 -0.11 21.42 6.71
N GLY A 135 -1.31 21.74 6.21
CA GLY A 135 -1.60 23.06 5.67
C GLY A 135 -1.65 24.11 6.78
N PHE A 136 -1.14 25.32 6.51
CA PHE A 136 -1.23 26.45 7.45
C PHE A 136 -2.64 27.03 7.48
N LYS A 137 -3.17 27.29 8.68
CA LYS A 137 -4.47 27.94 8.87
C LYS A 137 -4.31 29.46 8.78
N ALA A 138 -4.63 30.05 7.61
CA ALA A 138 -4.48 31.49 7.38
C ALA A 138 -5.48 32.37 8.16
N ASN A 139 -6.71 31.89 8.36
CA ASN A 139 -7.82 32.67 8.93
C ASN A 139 -7.89 32.61 10.47
N TRP A 140 -6.74 32.52 11.13
CA TRP A 140 -6.67 32.34 12.59
C TRP A 140 -7.01 33.61 13.38
N HIS A 141 -6.83 34.79 12.78
CA HIS A 141 -7.11 36.09 13.42
C HIS A 141 -8.54 36.61 13.20
N SER A 142 -9.23 36.13 12.16
CA SER A 142 -10.46 36.77 11.66
C SER A 142 -11.73 36.36 12.39
N GLN A 143 -11.65 35.38 13.26
CA GLN A 143 -12.78 34.82 13.99
C GLN A 143 -12.46 34.95 15.49
N GLY A 144 -13.38 35.47 16.29
CA GLY A 144 -13.14 35.82 17.70
C GLY A 144 -13.02 34.60 18.62
N VAL A 145 -13.83 34.54 19.68
CA VAL A 145 -13.76 33.49 20.71
C VAL A 145 -13.96 32.08 20.14
N ASP A 146 -14.80 31.92 19.10
CA ASP A 146 -15.04 30.62 18.46
C ASP A 146 -13.80 30.07 17.74
N ALA A 147 -12.91 30.93 17.26
CA ALA A 147 -11.68 30.51 16.61
C ALA A 147 -10.64 29.95 17.57
N LEU A 148 -10.68 30.35 18.85
CA LEU A 148 -9.76 29.85 19.87
C LEU A 148 -9.94 28.34 20.05
N ASN A 149 -11.18 27.86 20.02
CA ASN A 149 -11.48 26.43 20.08
C ASN A 149 -10.92 25.71 18.85
N GLU A 150 -11.15 26.23 17.64
CA GLU A 150 -10.61 25.60 16.43
C GLU A 150 -9.07 25.67 16.33
N ILE A 151 -8.44 26.68 16.93
CA ILE A 151 -6.99 26.80 17.02
C ILE A 151 -6.45 25.78 18.02
N ASN A 152 -7.09 25.64 19.18
CA ASN A 152 -6.75 24.60 20.16
C ASN A 152 -6.89 23.21 19.56
N ASP A 153 -7.93 22.96 18.76
CA ASP A 153 -8.10 21.70 18.03
C ASP A 153 -6.97 21.49 17.02
N TYR A 154 -6.59 22.53 16.27
CA TYR A 154 -5.47 22.46 15.31
C TYR A 154 -4.14 22.11 16.01
N PHE A 155 -3.84 22.76 17.14
CA PHE A 155 -2.66 22.43 17.95
C PHE A 155 -2.76 21.05 18.59
N GLY A 156 -3.95 20.66 19.05
CA GLY A 156 -4.21 19.33 19.62
C GLY A 156 -3.94 18.22 18.62
N VAL A 157 -4.31 18.41 17.35
CA VAL A 157 -3.97 17.47 16.26
C VAL A 157 -2.46 17.39 16.05
N ILE A 158 -1.76 18.52 16.00
CA ILE A 158 -0.30 18.55 15.82
C ILE A 158 0.39 17.81 16.97
N GLN A 159 -0.02 18.09 18.21
CA GLN A 159 0.56 17.49 19.39
C GLN A 159 0.27 15.98 19.47
N CYS A 160 -0.96 15.57 19.20
CA CYS A 160 -1.34 14.15 19.16
C CYS A 160 -0.53 13.38 18.11
N VAL A 161 -0.34 13.96 16.94
CA VAL A 161 0.45 13.34 15.88
C VAL A 161 1.93 13.29 16.26
N ALA A 162 2.49 14.35 16.87
CA ALA A 162 3.87 14.37 17.34
C ALA A 162 4.14 13.30 18.42
N GLU A 163 3.19 13.02 19.30
CA GLU A 163 3.29 11.91 20.26
C GLU A 163 3.38 10.55 19.56
N ILE A 164 2.68 10.38 18.44
CA ILE A 164 2.67 9.11 17.67
C ILE A 164 3.96 8.88 16.90
N PHE A 165 4.65 9.95 16.48
CA PHE A 165 6.00 9.83 15.91
C PHE A 165 7.07 9.49 16.97
N ASN A 166 6.82 9.80 18.24
CA ASN A 166 7.74 9.54 19.35
C ASN A 166 7.48 8.21 20.10
N ALA A 167 6.41 7.49 19.76
CA ALA A 167 6.00 6.23 20.37
C ALA A 167 6.53 4.99 19.61
#